data_AF-A0A7S1M7F2-F1
#
_entry.id   AF-A0A7S1M7F2-F1
#
_cell.length_a   1.000
_cell.length_b   1.000
_cell.length_c   1.000
_cell.angle_alpha   90.00
_cell.angle_beta   90.00
_cell.angle_gamma   90.00
#
_symmetry.space_group_name_H-M   'P 1'
#
loop_
_entity.id
_entity.type
_entity.pdbx_description
1 polymer ?
#
loop_
_entity_poly.entity_id
_entity_poly.type
_entity_poly.pdbx_seq_one_letter_code
_entity_poly.pdbx_strand_id
1 'polypeptide(L)'
;ELDGAGMAAVKQAFVDAAERSVAIGFQVIELHMAHGYLLHSFYSPVSNTRTDEYGGSFENRCRFPLEVARAVRKAIPDTVPLFARLSCTDGGENERGESWGVEDTVRFSQMLADVGVDVIDCSSGGISGAPRFRVADDGKPLTKESAR
;
A
#
# COMPACT_ATOMS: atom_id res chain seq x y z
N GLU A 1 17.26 -3.70 -0.03
CA GLU A 1 16.41 -2.92 0.89
C GLU A 1 16.60 -1.44 0.64
N LEU A 2 15.57 -0.60 0.79
CA LEU A 2 15.74 0.85 0.74
C LEU A 2 16.40 1.34 2.04
N ASP A 3 17.38 2.22 1.92
CA ASP A 3 17.95 2.95 3.05
C ASP A 3 17.16 4.26 3.31
N GLY A 4 17.56 5.01 4.34
CA GLY A 4 16.89 6.27 4.70
C GLY A 4 16.90 7.32 3.57
N ALA A 5 18.00 7.39 2.81
CA ALA A 5 18.11 8.30 1.67
C ALA A 5 17.18 7.89 0.52
N GLY A 6 17.10 6.60 0.22
CA GLY A 6 16.19 6.03 -0.77
C GLY A 6 14.72 6.23 -0.38
N MET A 7 14.38 6.00 0.88
CA MET A 7 13.02 6.28 1.38
C MET A 7 12.67 7.78 1.29
N ALA A 8 13.60 8.67 1.62
CA ALA A 8 13.40 10.11 1.46
C ALA A 8 13.18 10.51 0.00
N ALA A 9 13.99 9.97 -0.93
CA ALA A 9 13.86 10.22 -2.36
C ALA A 9 12.52 9.72 -2.92
N VAL A 10 12.09 8.51 -2.54
CA VAL A 10 10.78 7.96 -2.93
C VAL A 10 9.65 8.83 -2.39
N LYS A 11 9.69 9.22 -1.12
CA LYS A 11 8.67 10.09 -0.51
C LYS A 11 8.57 11.42 -1.25
N GLN A 12 9.70 12.04 -1.60
CA GLN A 12 9.70 13.26 -2.40
C GLN A 12 9.11 13.03 -3.79
N ALA A 13 9.40 11.89 -4.43
CA ALA A 13 8.82 11.58 -5.73
C ALA A 13 7.28 11.46 -5.69
N PHE A 14 6.70 10.94 -4.60
CA PHE A 14 5.24 10.94 -4.38
C PHE A 14 4.69 12.38 -4.23
N VAL A 15 5.38 13.23 -3.46
CA VAL A 15 5.01 14.64 -3.29
C VAL A 15 5.02 15.37 -4.63
N ASP A 16 6.12 15.31 -5.37
CA ASP A 16 6.25 16.02 -6.64
C ASP A 16 5.21 15.52 -7.67
N ALA A 17 4.86 14.22 -7.63
CA ALA A 17 3.84 13.66 -8.51
C ALA A 17 2.43 14.17 -8.15
N ALA A 18 2.11 14.29 -6.87
CA ALA A 18 0.84 14.83 -6.42
C ALA A 18 0.70 16.31 -6.78
N GLU A 19 1.74 17.13 -6.56
CA GLU A 19 1.77 18.55 -6.95
C GLU A 19 1.56 18.73 -8.45
N ARG A 20 2.30 17.96 -9.28
CA ARG A 20 2.12 17.97 -10.74
C ARG A 20 0.70 17.58 -11.14
N SER A 21 0.13 16.57 -10.51
CA SER A 21 -1.21 16.08 -10.82
C SER A 21 -2.29 17.14 -10.51
N VAL A 22 -2.18 17.80 -9.36
CA VAL A 22 -3.08 18.90 -9.00
C VAL A 22 -2.90 20.09 -9.94
N ALA A 23 -1.65 20.44 -10.30
CA ALA A 23 -1.36 21.57 -11.19
C ALA A 23 -1.99 21.41 -12.59
N ILE A 24 -2.18 20.17 -13.06
CA ILE A 24 -2.83 19.87 -14.35
C ILE A 24 -4.33 19.60 -14.23
N GLY A 25 -4.91 19.77 -13.04
CA GLY A 25 -6.36 19.73 -12.82
C GLY A 25 -6.94 18.38 -12.41
N PHE A 26 -6.13 17.40 -12.00
CA PHE A 26 -6.68 16.23 -11.31
C PHE A 26 -7.37 16.65 -10.01
N GLN A 27 -8.58 16.17 -9.81
CA GLN A 27 -9.44 16.58 -8.70
C GLN A 27 -9.39 15.62 -7.50
N VAL A 28 -8.77 14.46 -7.66
CA VAL A 28 -8.57 13.43 -6.62
C VAL A 28 -7.18 12.85 -6.78
N ILE A 29 -6.50 12.58 -5.66
CA ILE A 29 -5.23 11.83 -5.64
C ILE A 29 -5.44 10.52 -4.90
N GLU A 30 -5.02 9.41 -5.49
CA GLU A 30 -5.01 8.10 -4.82
C GLU A 30 -3.58 7.59 -4.62
N LEU A 31 -3.24 7.29 -3.38
CA LEU A 31 -1.99 6.63 -3.02
C LEU A 31 -2.15 5.12 -3.16
N HIS A 32 -1.39 4.53 -4.07
CA HIS A 32 -1.39 3.08 -4.23
C HIS A 32 -0.56 2.41 -3.13
N MET A 33 -1.25 1.88 -2.12
CA MET A 33 -0.67 1.10 -1.02
C MET A 33 -1.24 -0.32 -1.01
N ALA A 34 -1.28 -0.97 -2.16
CA ALA A 34 -1.94 -2.27 -2.31
C ALA A 34 -1.16 -3.18 -3.26
N HIS A 35 -1.63 -4.42 -3.42
CA HIS A 35 -1.24 -5.35 -4.49
C HIS A 35 0.23 -5.79 -4.51
N GLY A 36 0.96 -5.60 -3.41
CA GLY A 36 2.35 -6.02 -3.28
C GLY A 36 3.34 -5.02 -3.83
N TYR A 37 2.88 -3.85 -4.29
CA TYR A 37 3.76 -2.74 -4.63
C TYR A 37 4.37 -2.11 -3.39
N LEU A 38 5.22 -1.12 -3.59
CA LEU A 38 6.14 -0.58 -2.60
C LEU A 38 5.50 -0.35 -1.22
N LEU A 39 4.46 0.48 -1.11
CA LEU A 39 3.90 0.83 0.20
C LEU A 39 3.16 -0.36 0.86
N HIS A 40 2.56 -1.25 0.07
CA HIS A 40 2.03 -2.52 0.59
C HIS A 40 3.17 -3.40 1.13
N SER A 41 4.28 -3.50 0.39
CA SER A 41 5.41 -4.33 0.82
C SER A 41 6.08 -3.85 2.12
N PHE A 42 5.84 -2.61 2.54
CA PHE A 42 6.24 -2.10 3.86
C PHE A 42 5.29 -2.55 4.95
N TYR A 43 3.98 -2.37 4.78
CA TYR A 43 3.07 -2.70 5.88
C TYR A 43 2.83 -4.21 6.02
N SER A 44 2.94 -5.02 4.95
CA SER A 44 2.74 -6.47 5.05
C SER A 44 3.95 -7.18 5.70
N PRO A 45 3.75 -8.02 6.74
CA PRO A 45 4.83 -8.82 7.32
C PRO A 45 5.26 -9.98 6.41
N VAL A 46 4.50 -10.27 5.34
CA VAL A 46 4.86 -11.28 4.35
C VAL A 46 6.16 -10.89 3.63
N SER A 47 6.30 -9.61 3.28
CA SER A 47 7.47 -9.07 2.58
C SER A 47 8.43 -8.30 3.50
N ASN A 48 7.93 -7.59 4.50
CA ASN A 48 8.76 -6.74 5.34
C ASN A 48 9.38 -7.55 6.48
N THR A 49 10.64 -7.93 6.28
CA THR A 49 11.49 -8.59 7.29
C THR A 49 12.54 -7.67 7.88
N ARG A 50 12.36 -6.34 7.80
CA ARG A 50 13.32 -5.38 8.34
C ARG A 50 13.36 -5.46 9.86
N THR A 51 14.53 -5.20 10.43
CA THR A 51 14.75 -5.17 11.88
C THR A 51 14.97 -3.74 12.42
N ASP A 52 14.85 -2.73 11.56
CA ASP A 52 14.96 -1.33 11.94
C ASP A 52 13.59 -0.72 12.27
N GLU A 53 13.54 0.59 12.39
CA GLU A 53 12.33 1.36 12.73
C GLU A 53 11.22 1.32 11.66
N TYR A 54 11.47 0.68 10.50
CA TYR A 54 10.49 0.49 9.43
C TYR A 54 10.03 -0.97 9.27
N GLY A 55 10.42 -1.88 10.18
CA GLY A 55 9.93 -3.26 10.21
C GLY A 55 9.72 -3.83 11.62
N GLY A 56 9.34 -5.10 11.67
CA GLY A 56 8.96 -5.79 12.91
C GLY A 56 7.54 -5.43 13.34
N SER A 57 7.40 -4.48 14.27
CA SER A 57 6.09 -4.13 14.85
C SER A 57 5.12 -3.58 13.79
N PHE A 58 3.82 -3.66 14.08
CA PHE A 58 2.77 -3.08 13.25
C PHE A 58 3.03 -1.59 12.99
N GLU A 59 3.38 -0.84 14.04
CA GLU A 59 3.60 0.60 13.98
C GLU A 59 4.81 0.96 13.10
N ASN A 60 5.89 0.17 13.19
CA ASN A 60 7.07 0.34 12.36
C ASN A 60 6.79 0.02 10.88
N ARG A 61 6.10 -1.10 10.61
CA ARG A 61 5.69 -1.49 9.26
C ARG A 61 4.78 -0.43 8.59
N CYS A 62 3.92 0.22 9.37
CA CYS A 62 3.05 1.30 8.90
C CYS A 62 3.75 2.66 8.76
N ARG A 63 4.96 2.83 9.33
CA ARG A 63 5.63 4.13 9.45
C ARG A 63 5.86 4.80 8.10
N PHE A 64 6.51 4.10 7.17
CA PHE A 64 6.86 4.70 5.88
C PHE A 64 5.62 5.03 5.02
N PRO A 65 4.60 4.14 4.88
CA PRO A 65 3.33 4.49 4.25
C PRO A 65 2.66 5.74 4.85
N LEU A 66 2.66 5.90 6.19
CA LEU A 66 2.11 7.09 6.85
C LEU A 66 2.93 8.35 6.60
N GLU A 67 4.25 8.25 6.55
CA GLU A 67 5.10 9.37 6.18
C GLU A 67 4.82 9.86 4.76
N VAL A 68 4.61 8.93 3.82
CA VAL A 68 4.24 9.27 2.44
C VAL A 68 2.86 9.92 2.40
N ALA A 69 1.85 9.33 3.04
CA ALA A 69 0.51 9.93 3.10
C ALA A 69 0.53 11.34 3.70
N ARG A 70 1.23 11.52 4.83
CA ARG A 70 1.35 12.81 5.50
C ARG A 70 2.06 13.84 4.63
N ALA A 71 3.12 13.45 3.92
CA ALA A 71 3.86 14.34 3.04
C ALA A 71 3.01 14.78 1.84
N VAL A 72 2.31 13.83 1.20
CA VAL A 72 1.41 14.13 0.08
C VAL A 72 0.25 15.00 0.52
N ARG A 73 -0.42 14.68 1.64
CA ARG A 73 -1.52 15.49 2.16
C ARG A 73 -1.13 16.96 2.37
N LYS A 74 0.09 17.22 2.86
CA LYS A 74 0.63 18.58 3.06
C LYS A 74 0.91 19.33 1.74
N ALA A 75 1.16 18.61 0.65
CA ALA A 75 1.54 19.17 -0.64
C ALA A 75 0.33 19.50 -1.54
N ILE A 76 -0.84 18.94 -1.25
CA ILE A 76 -2.05 19.15 -2.05
C ILE A 76 -3.12 19.96 -1.29
N PRO A 77 -3.90 20.83 -1.97
CA PRO A 77 -4.94 21.63 -1.32
C PRO A 77 -5.99 20.76 -0.60
N ASP A 78 -6.50 21.23 0.54
CA ASP A 78 -7.54 20.52 1.33
C ASP A 78 -8.83 20.22 0.54
N THR A 79 -9.06 20.95 -0.56
CA THR A 79 -10.19 20.71 -1.47
C THR A 79 -10.02 19.49 -2.38
N VAL A 80 -8.80 18.94 -2.46
CA VAL A 80 -8.49 17.72 -3.23
C VAL A 80 -8.55 16.53 -2.29
N PRO A 81 -9.50 15.58 -2.48
CA PRO A 81 -9.57 14.37 -1.68
C PRO A 81 -8.33 13.50 -1.89
N LEU A 82 -7.80 12.97 -0.79
CA LEU A 82 -6.71 12.02 -0.76
C LEU A 82 -7.24 10.63 -0.44
N PHE A 83 -7.11 9.72 -1.40
CA PHE A 83 -7.50 8.33 -1.27
C PHE A 83 -6.26 7.49 -0.91
N ALA A 84 -6.46 6.43 -0.15
CA ALA A 84 -5.45 5.38 0.04
C ALA A 84 -6.05 4.04 -0.36
N ARG A 85 -5.48 3.43 -1.41
CA ARG A 85 -5.87 2.09 -1.82
C ARG A 85 -5.10 1.06 -1.04
N LEU A 86 -5.81 0.19 -0.31
CA LEU A 86 -5.23 -0.83 0.55
C LEU A 86 -5.52 -2.24 0.04
N SER A 87 -4.59 -3.17 0.29
CA SER A 87 -4.95 -4.58 0.33
C SER A 87 -5.39 -4.93 1.74
N CYS A 88 -6.70 -5.10 1.92
CA CYS A 88 -7.32 -5.31 3.23
C CYS A 88 -6.97 -6.67 3.86
N THR A 89 -6.41 -7.57 3.06
CA THR A 89 -5.80 -8.82 3.49
C THR A 89 -4.80 -9.27 2.44
N ASP A 90 -3.71 -9.90 2.87
CA ASP A 90 -2.74 -10.54 1.98
C ASP A 90 -3.31 -11.81 1.34
N GLY A 91 -4.25 -12.47 2.03
CA GLY A 91 -4.88 -13.68 1.57
C GLY A 91 -4.06 -14.96 1.76
N GLY A 92 -2.91 -14.87 2.42
CA GLY A 92 -2.03 -15.99 2.77
C GLY A 92 -0.96 -15.58 3.79
N GLU A 93 -0.38 -16.57 4.45
CA GLU A 93 0.70 -16.39 5.41
C GLU A 93 2.06 -16.64 4.76
N ASN A 94 3.11 -16.03 5.31
CA ASN A 94 4.49 -16.42 5.02
C ASN A 94 4.89 -17.69 5.80
N GLU A 95 6.13 -18.14 5.61
CA GLU A 95 6.71 -19.30 6.31
C GLU A 95 6.79 -19.16 7.85
N ARG A 96 6.61 -17.95 8.38
CA ARG A 96 6.56 -17.65 9.82
C ARG A 96 5.12 -17.61 10.37
N GLY A 97 4.11 -17.87 9.53
CA GLY A 97 2.70 -17.76 9.92
C GLY A 97 2.21 -16.31 10.04
N GLU A 98 2.92 -15.35 9.46
CA GLU A 98 2.55 -13.93 9.52
C GLU A 98 1.83 -13.49 8.25
N SER A 99 0.82 -12.63 8.40
CA SER A 99 0.01 -12.09 7.31
C SER A 99 -0.55 -10.72 7.71
N TRP A 100 -0.90 -9.90 6.71
CA TRP A 100 -1.73 -8.72 6.94
C TRP A 100 -3.23 -9.09 6.93
N GLY A 101 -3.91 -8.76 8.03
CA GLY A 101 -5.34 -9.04 8.23
C GLY A 101 -6.27 -7.84 8.05
N VAL A 102 -7.57 -8.11 8.15
CA VAL A 102 -8.61 -7.07 8.11
C VAL A 102 -8.52 -6.18 9.36
N GLU A 103 -8.22 -6.76 10.51
CA GLU A 103 -8.04 -6.05 11.78
C GLU A 103 -6.86 -5.07 11.72
N ASP A 104 -5.76 -5.47 11.09
CA ASP A 104 -4.61 -4.59 10.81
C ASP A 104 -5.03 -3.44 9.88
N THR A 105 -5.82 -3.74 8.85
CA THR A 105 -6.37 -2.74 7.92
C THR A 105 -7.26 -1.73 8.64
N VAL A 106 -8.10 -2.15 9.57
CA VAL A 106 -8.95 -1.24 10.37
C VAL A 106 -8.08 -0.30 11.20
N ARG A 107 -7.07 -0.83 11.90
CA ARG A 107 -6.12 -0.03 12.69
C ARG A 107 -5.34 0.94 11.81
N PHE A 108 -4.85 0.48 10.66
CA PHE A 108 -4.08 1.30 9.74
C PHE A 108 -4.94 2.39 9.08
N SER A 109 -6.21 2.09 8.77
CA SER A 109 -7.16 3.06 8.24
C SER A 109 -7.44 4.20 9.23
N GLN A 110 -7.49 3.91 10.54
CA GLN A 110 -7.61 4.94 11.58
C GLN A 110 -6.38 5.85 11.59
N MET A 111 -5.16 5.28 11.51
CA MET A 111 -3.93 6.07 11.43
C MET A 111 -3.87 6.91 10.14
N LEU A 112 -4.40 6.41 9.03
CA LEU A 112 -4.49 7.14 7.77
C LEU A 112 -5.49 8.30 7.85
N ALA A 113 -6.63 8.10 8.52
CA ALA A 113 -7.58 9.16 8.80
C ALA A 113 -6.94 10.29 9.63
N ASP A 114 -6.14 9.94 10.65
CA ASP A 114 -5.42 10.92 11.49
C ASP A 114 -4.40 11.77 10.72
N VAL A 115 -3.91 11.29 9.56
CA VAL A 115 -3.01 12.06 8.68
C VAL A 115 -3.74 12.82 7.57
N GLY A 116 -5.07 12.73 7.51
CA GLY A 116 -5.91 13.45 6.55
C GLY A 116 -6.19 12.69 5.25
N VAL A 117 -6.16 11.35 5.26
CA VAL A 117 -6.74 10.54 4.17
C VAL A 117 -8.26 10.56 4.27
N ASP A 118 -8.92 10.88 3.16
CA ASP A 118 -10.37 11.10 3.09
C ASP A 118 -11.14 9.81 2.77
N VAL A 119 -10.55 8.89 2.01
CA VAL A 119 -11.18 7.64 1.57
C VAL A 119 -10.20 6.48 1.58
N ILE A 120 -10.66 5.32 2.06
CA ILE A 120 -9.97 4.04 1.90
C ILE A 120 -10.60 3.30 0.72
N ASP A 121 -9.83 3.06 -0.34
CA ASP A 121 -10.21 2.17 -1.43
C ASP A 121 -9.80 0.72 -1.09
N CYS A 122 -10.80 -0.12 -0.86
CA CYS A 122 -10.62 -1.47 -0.31
C CYS A 122 -10.42 -2.52 -1.41
N SER A 123 -9.19 -3.03 -1.53
CA SER A 123 -8.82 -4.18 -2.38
C SER A 123 -8.24 -5.34 -1.55
N SER A 124 -7.58 -6.31 -2.17
CA SER A 124 -6.88 -7.40 -1.46
C SER A 124 -5.77 -8.04 -2.29
N GLY A 125 -4.89 -8.78 -1.62
CA GLY A 125 -3.91 -9.69 -2.23
C GLY A 125 -2.73 -9.01 -2.94
N GLY A 126 -2.07 -9.78 -3.79
CA GLY A 126 -0.93 -9.36 -4.62
C GLY A 126 0.45 -9.55 -3.98
N ILE A 127 0.56 -9.54 -2.65
CA ILE A 127 1.87 -9.68 -1.98
C ILE A 127 2.49 -11.08 -2.16
N SER A 128 1.66 -12.13 -2.19
CA SER A 128 2.09 -13.52 -2.34
C SER A 128 2.23 -13.96 -3.81
N GLY A 129 2.24 -13.01 -4.74
CA GLY A 129 2.32 -13.29 -6.17
C GLY A 129 0.94 -13.35 -6.84
N ALA A 130 0.83 -14.22 -7.84
CA ALA A 130 -0.23 -14.16 -8.83
C ALA A 130 -1.67 -14.23 -8.26
N PRO A 131 -2.64 -13.59 -8.94
CA PRO A 131 -4.02 -13.57 -8.48
C PRO A 131 -4.56 -14.99 -8.31
N ARG A 132 -5.34 -15.20 -7.24
CA ARG A 132 -5.99 -16.48 -6.93
C ARG A 132 -6.97 -16.93 -8.02
N PHE A 133 -7.43 -15.99 -8.84
CA PHE A 133 -8.26 -16.26 -10.01
C PHE A 133 -7.49 -15.79 -11.25
N ARG A 134 -7.15 -16.74 -12.12
CA ARG A 134 -6.71 -16.47 -13.48
C ARG A 134 -7.72 -17.11 -14.40
N VAL A 135 -8.03 -16.47 -15.52
CA VAL A 135 -8.83 -17.06 -16.58
C VAL A 135 -7.94 -17.24 -17.81
N ALA A 136 -8.18 -18.29 -18.58
CA ALA A 136 -7.64 -18.40 -19.93
C ALA A 136 -8.28 -17.34 -20.85
N ASP A 137 -7.74 -17.15 -22.05
CA ASP A 137 -8.28 -16.21 -23.04
C ASP A 137 -9.75 -16.51 -23.41
N ASP A 138 -10.20 -17.76 -23.19
CA ASP A 138 -11.59 -18.18 -23.38
C ASP A 138 -12.50 -17.95 -22.16
N GLY A 139 -12.00 -17.28 -21.12
CA GLY A 139 -12.73 -16.93 -19.90
C GLY A 139 -12.87 -18.07 -18.88
N LYS A 140 -12.33 -19.27 -19.14
CA LYS A 140 -12.41 -20.37 -18.17
C LYS A 140 -11.39 -20.20 -17.04
N PRO A 141 -11.74 -20.53 -15.78
CA PRO A 141 -10.78 -20.50 -14.68
C PRO A 141 -9.58 -21.41 -14.96
N LEU A 142 -8.37 -20.89 -14.78
CA LEU A 142 -7.15 -21.71 -14.81
C LEU A 142 -7.17 -22.66 -13.60
N THR A 143 -6.95 -23.94 -13.86
CA THR A 143 -6.73 -24.94 -12.82
C THR A 143 -5.29 -24.87 -12.31
N LYS A 144 -4.99 -25.50 -11.17
CA LYS A 144 -3.61 -25.59 -10.65
C LYS A 144 -2.61 -26.18 -11.65
N GLU A 145 -3.08 -26.98 -12.60
CA GLU A 145 -2.25 -27.59 -13.66
C GLU A 145 -1.95 -26.63 -14.81
N SER A 146 -2.90 -25.73 -15.14
CA SER A 146 -2.74 -24.74 -16.22
C SER A 146 -2.15 -23.41 -15.75
N ALA A 147 -1.82 -23.27 -14.46
CA ALA A 147 -1.31 -22.03 -13.87
C ALA A 147 0.24 -21.92 -13.85
N ARG A 148 0.95 -22.88 -14.44
CA ARG A 148 2.41 -22.88 -14.57
C ARG A 148 2.89 -21.97 -15.70
#